data_AF-A0A5V1PN39-F1
#
_entry.id   AF-A0A5V1PN39-F1
#
_cell.length_a   1.000
_cell.length_b   1.000
_cell.length_c   1.000
_cell.angle_alpha   90.00
_cell.angle_beta   90.00
_cell.angle_gamma   90.00
#
_symmetry.space_group_name_H-M   'P 1'
#
loop_
_entity.id
_entity.type
_entity.pdbx_description
1 polymer ?
#
loop_
_entity_poly.entity_id
_entity_poly.type
_entity_poly.pdbx_seq_one_letter_code
_entity_poly.pdbx_strand_id
1 'polypeptide(L)'
;STPDKHMAFRLIRYAVAAMQRHLEAGHKKLPLVIPVLFYTGKRSPYPYSTRWLDEFDDPTLAGTLYSSAFPLVDVTVIPDDEIAGHRSMAALTLLQKHIHQRDLAELVDRLAPILLAGYLSSSQVISLVHYIVQAGETSDAEAFVRELAQRVPQHGDALMTIAQQLEQKGIEKGRAEGLQLGEQRGIEKGEREAAMKIARSLLKMGMSRESVLEATGLTENDLAQIRH
;
A
#
# COMPACT_ATOMS: atom_id res chain seq x y z
N SER A 1 13.87 40.82 -23.48
CA SER A 1 13.08 39.60 -23.20
C SER A 1 11.79 39.63 -24.01
N THR A 2 11.36 38.49 -24.58
CA THR A 2 10.05 38.38 -25.24
C THR A 2 8.98 38.19 -24.16
N PRO A 3 7.84 38.93 -24.20
CA PRO A 3 6.79 38.73 -23.22
C PRO A 3 6.20 37.32 -23.35
N ASP A 4 6.10 36.62 -22.23
CA ASP A 4 5.53 35.26 -22.12
C ASP A 4 4.08 35.35 -21.66
N LYS A 5 3.15 34.69 -22.36
CA LYS A 5 1.71 34.70 -22.06
C LYS A 5 1.38 34.02 -20.73
N HIS A 6 2.15 33.00 -20.34
CA HIS A 6 1.90 32.17 -19.15
C HIS A 6 2.80 32.57 -17.97
N MET A 7 3.32 33.80 -17.97
CA MET A 7 4.23 34.26 -16.92
C MET A 7 3.55 34.26 -15.54
N ALA A 8 2.24 34.57 -15.48
CA ALA A 8 1.51 34.57 -14.22
C ALA A 8 1.45 33.16 -13.58
N PHE A 9 1.13 32.12 -14.35
CA PHE A 9 1.19 30.73 -13.90
C PHE A 9 2.61 30.30 -13.50
N ARG A 10 3.63 30.74 -14.25
CA ARG A 10 5.03 30.46 -13.90
C ARG A 10 5.44 31.08 -12.56
N LEU A 11 4.99 32.31 -12.28
CA LEU A 11 5.29 33.02 -11.05
C LEU A 11 4.68 32.30 -9.83
N ILE A 12 3.41 31.87 -9.89
CA ILE A 12 2.81 31.11 -8.79
C ILE A 12 3.49 29.76 -8.61
N ARG A 13 3.89 29.07 -9.68
CA ARG A 13 4.67 27.83 -9.61
C ARG A 13 6.00 28.03 -8.87
N TYR A 14 6.72 29.13 -9.14
CA TYR A 14 7.95 29.44 -8.42
C TYR A 14 7.70 29.77 -6.95
N ALA A 15 6.61 30.49 -6.64
CA ALA A 15 6.24 30.80 -5.27
C ALA A 15 5.92 29.53 -4.47
N VAL A 16 5.12 28.61 -5.03
CA VAL A 16 4.80 27.31 -4.41
C VAL A 16 6.06 26.45 -4.24
N ALA A 17 6.95 26.41 -5.23
CA ALA A 17 8.21 25.67 -5.11
C ALA A 17 9.11 26.22 -3.99
N ALA A 18 9.17 27.55 -3.81
CA ALA A 18 9.89 28.17 -2.70
C ALA A 18 9.25 27.85 -1.34
N MET A 19 7.92 27.87 -1.26
CA MET A 19 7.15 27.45 -0.08
C MET A 19 7.42 25.98 0.29
N GLN A 20 7.44 25.08 -0.70
CA GLN A 20 7.74 23.66 -0.50
C GLN A 20 9.14 23.45 0.03
N ARG A 21 10.16 24.08 -0.59
CA ARG A 21 11.56 24.00 -0.13
C ARG A 21 11.72 24.47 1.31
N HIS A 22 10.91 25.43 1.76
CA HIS A 22 10.90 25.88 3.14
C HIS A 22 10.38 24.80 4.11
N LEU A 23 9.32 24.07 3.74
CA LEU A 23 8.84 22.93 4.53
C LEU A 23 9.85 21.79 4.57
N GLU A 24 10.47 21.46 3.43
CA GLU A 24 11.49 20.42 3.32
C GLU A 24 12.74 20.73 4.16
N ALA A 25 13.02 22.00 4.42
CA ALA A 25 14.08 22.44 5.33
C ALA A 25 13.72 22.27 6.83
N GLY A 26 12.55 21.70 7.15
CA GLY A 26 12.11 21.39 8.52
C GLY A 26 11.28 22.48 9.20
N HIS A 27 10.92 23.54 8.49
CA HIS A 27 10.03 24.58 9.02
C HIS A 27 8.57 24.11 9.06
N LYS A 28 7.82 24.57 10.08
CA LYS A 28 6.45 24.09 10.36
C LYS A 28 5.33 24.88 9.67
N LYS A 29 5.62 26.05 9.11
CA LYS A 29 4.64 26.95 8.49
C LYS A 29 5.17 27.47 7.16
N LEU A 30 4.26 27.81 6.24
CA LEU A 30 4.62 28.39 4.96
C LEU A 30 5.12 29.84 5.13
N PRO A 31 6.14 30.26 4.36
CA PRO A 31 6.52 31.66 4.26
C PRO A 31 5.63 32.40 3.26
N LEU A 32 5.47 33.71 3.43
CA LEU A 32 4.90 34.56 2.39
C LEU A 32 5.95 34.79 1.30
N VAL A 33 5.65 34.35 0.07
CA VAL A 33 6.51 34.55 -1.10
C VAL A 33 5.84 35.57 -2.02
N ILE A 34 6.55 36.65 -2.33
CA ILE A 34 6.06 37.72 -3.23
C ILE A 34 6.69 37.51 -4.60
N PRO A 35 5.96 36.98 -5.60
CA PRO A 35 6.47 36.87 -6.96
C PRO A 35 6.46 38.25 -7.64
N VAL A 36 7.63 38.78 -7.96
CA VAL A 36 7.79 40.06 -8.66
C VAL A 36 8.34 39.83 -10.06
N LEU A 37 7.66 40.37 -11.08
CA LEU A 37 8.11 40.34 -12.47
C LEU A 37 8.78 41.67 -12.85
N PHE A 38 10.11 41.63 -13.05
CA PHE A 38 10.84 42.73 -13.67
C PHE A 38 10.83 42.57 -15.19
N TYR A 39 10.12 43.45 -15.90
CA TYR A 39 9.98 43.38 -17.35
C TYR A 39 10.73 44.52 -18.06
N THR A 40 11.68 44.17 -18.93
CA THR A 40 12.48 45.08 -19.76
C THR A 40 12.41 44.72 -21.25
N GLY A 41 11.23 44.28 -21.71
CA GLY A 41 11.03 43.93 -23.12
C GLY A 41 10.74 45.14 -24.01
N LYS A 42 10.85 44.94 -25.33
CA LYS A 42 10.62 46.00 -26.34
C LYS A 42 9.15 46.41 -26.46
N ARG A 43 8.20 45.51 -26.17
CA ARG A 43 6.76 45.76 -26.21
C ARG A 43 6.32 46.33 -24.87
N SER A 44 5.88 47.59 -24.83
CA SER A 44 5.47 48.27 -23.60
C SER A 44 4.05 48.85 -23.74
N PRO A 45 3.17 48.75 -22.72
CA PRO A 45 3.39 48.04 -21.45
C PRO A 45 3.42 46.51 -21.62
N TYR A 46 3.76 45.78 -20.55
CA TYR A 46 3.70 44.31 -20.56
C TYR A 46 2.28 43.85 -20.96
N PRO A 47 2.12 42.99 -22.00
CA PRO A 47 0.83 42.82 -22.67
C PRO A 47 -0.08 41.73 -22.10
N TYR A 48 0.34 40.99 -21.06
CA TYR A 48 -0.40 39.86 -20.52
C TYR A 48 -0.76 40.08 -19.06
N SER A 49 -1.79 39.36 -18.58
CA SER A 49 -2.20 39.44 -17.17
C SER A 49 -1.09 38.91 -16.26
N THR A 50 -0.95 39.53 -15.09
CA THR A 50 -0.11 39.04 -13.98
C THR A 50 -0.91 38.27 -12.94
N ARG A 51 -2.25 38.18 -13.09
CA ARG A 51 -3.14 37.37 -12.25
C ARG A 51 -3.28 35.99 -12.87
N TRP A 52 -2.69 34.98 -12.25
CA TRP A 52 -2.66 33.60 -12.78
C TRP A 52 -4.05 32.99 -12.97
N LEU A 53 -5.05 33.44 -12.21
CA LEU A 53 -6.45 33.00 -12.35
C LEU A 53 -7.07 33.39 -13.71
N ASP A 54 -6.50 34.37 -14.42
CA ASP A 54 -6.97 34.77 -15.75
C ASP A 54 -6.62 33.76 -16.84
N GLU A 55 -5.82 32.74 -16.51
CA GLU A 55 -5.47 31.68 -17.44
C GLU A 55 -6.51 30.54 -17.50
N PHE A 56 -7.52 30.55 -16.62
CA PHE A 56 -8.65 29.62 -16.67
C PHE A 56 -9.76 30.14 -17.58
N ASP A 57 -10.51 29.21 -18.18
CA ASP A 57 -11.71 29.56 -18.97
C ASP A 57 -12.78 30.27 -18.12
N ASP A 58 -12.86 29.94 -16.81
CA ASP A 58 -13.68 30.63 -15.81
C ASP A 58 -12.82 31.13 -14.63
N PRO A 59 -12.32 32.37 -14.69
CA PRO A 59 -11.52 32.97 -13.62
C PRO A 59 -12.27 33.13 -12.29
N THR A 60 -13.60 33.25 -12.31
CA THR A 60 -14.41 33.45 -11.11
C THR A 60 -14.54 32.15 -10.33
N LEU A 61 -14.82 31.05 -11.05
CA LEU A 61 -14.82 29.72 -10.47
C LEU A 61 -13.44 29.35 -9.93
N ALA A 62 -12.38 29.61 -10.70
CA ALA A 62 -11.00 29.36 -10.26
C ALA A 62 -10.66 30.17 -8.99
N GLY A 63 -11.04 31.44 -8.95
CA GLY A 63 -10.86 32.28 -7.76
C GLY A 63 -11.56 31.71 -6.52
N THR A 64 -12.79 31.24 -6.68
CA THR A 64 -13.56 30.59 -5.61
C THR A 64 -12.87 29.31 -5.12
N LEU A 65 -12.44 28.45 -6.05
CA LEU A 65 -11.82 27.15 -5.75
C LEU A 65 -10.46 27.30 -5.06
N TYR A 66 -9.60 28.19 -5.55
CA TYR A 66 -8.22 28.32 -5.07
C TYR A 66 -8.04 29.31 -3.91
N SER A 67 -9.10 30.03 -3.53
CA SER A 67 -9.07 30.97 -2.39
C SER A 67 -9.93 30.50 -1.20
N SER A 68 -10.63 29.37 -1.33
CA SER A 68 -11.46 28.78 -0.28
C SER A 68 -10.84 27.50 0.27
N ALA A 69 -11.42 26.94 1.32
CA ALA A 69 -11.09 25.58 1.74
C ALA A 69 -11.35 24.61 0.58
N PHE A 70 -10.39 23.72 0.32
CA PHE A 70 -10.58 22.66 -0.67
C PHE A 70 -11.70 21.72 -0.22
N PRO A 71 -12.52 21.22 -1.15
CA PRO A 71 -13.58 20.28 -0.81
C PRO A 71 -12.95 19.00 -0.24
N LEU A 72 -13.41 18.59 0.94
CA LEU A 72 -13.08 17.31 1.57
C LEU A 72 -14.30 16.40 1.48
N VAL A 73 -14.14 15.23 0.86
CA VAL A 73 -15.14 14.17 0.88
C VAL A 73 -14.71 13.17 1.94
N ASP A 74 -15.27 13.31 3.14
CA ASP A 74 -15.04 12.34 4.22
C ASP A 74 -15.95 11.13 4.02
N VAL A 75 -15.41 10.10 3.36
CA VAL A 75 -16.15 8.87 3.06
C VAL A 75 -16.56 8.11 4.33
N THR A 76 -15.89 8.35 5.47
CA THR A 76 -16.13 7.59 6.71
C THR A 76 -17.50 7.89 7.32
N VAL A 77 -18.05 9.08 7.06
CA VAL A 77 -19.33 9.53 7.61
C VAL A 77 -20.52 9.34 6.68
N ILE A 78 -20.29 8.99 5.41
CA ILE A 78 -21.36 8.80 4.42
C ILE A 78 -22.04 7.44 4.67
N PRO A 79 -23.36 7.38 4.89
CA PRO A 79 -24.09 6.11 5.03
C PRO A 79 -23.93 5.20 3.80
N ASP A 80 -23.91 3.88 4.00
CA ASP A 80 -23.64 2.93 2.91
C ASP A 80 -24.78 2.86 1.89
N ASP A 81 -26.01 3.09 2.33
CA ASP A 81 -27.21 3.22 1.50
C ASP A 81 -27.15 4.48 0.63
N GLU A 82 -26.58 5.57 1.14
CA GLU A 82 -26.29 6.77 0.34
C GLU A 82 -25.17 6.47 -0.68
N ILE A 83 -24.08 5.81 -0.26
CA ILE A 83 -22.99 5.40 -1.15
C ILE A 83 -23.51 4.51 -2.29
N ALA A 84 -24.42 3.57 -2.00
CA ALA A 84 -25.01 2.69 -3.01
C ALA A 84 -25.73 3.47 -4.14
N GLY A 85 -26.21 4.68 -3.86
CA GLY A 85 -26.81 5.59 -4.84
C GLY A 85 -25.81 6.27 -5.80
N HIS A 86 -24.50 6.20 -5.54
CA HIS A 86 -23.47 6.91 -6.30
C HIS A 86 -23.06 6.25 -7.63
N ARG A 87 -23.87 5.32 -8.15
CA ARG A 87 -23.67 4.65 -9.45
C ARG A 87 -22.24 4.11 -9.63
N SER A 88 -21.49 4.58 -10.63
CA SER A 88 -20.12 4.15 -10.91
C SER A 88 -19.13 4.44 -9.78
N MET A 89 -19.42 5.39 -8.87
CA MET A 89 -18.55 5.67 -7.73
C MET A 89 -18.86 4.79 -6.51
N ALA A 90 -20.04 4.18 -6.44
CA ALA A 90 -20.51 3.45 -5.28
C ALA A 90 -19.53 2.36 -4.82
N ALA A 91 -19.04 1.53 -5.74
CA ALA A 91 -18.18 0.40 -5.39
C ALA A 91 -16.84 0.86 -4.81
N LEU A 92 -16.13 1.78 -5.48
CA LEU A 92 -14.84 2.27 -4.98
C LEU A 92 -14.99 3.01 -3.65
N THR A 93 -16.00 3.86 -3.53
CA THR A 93 -16.26 4.62 -2.30
C THR A 93 -16.58 3.68 -1.13
N LEU A 94 -17.43 2.68 -1.36
CA LEU A 94 -17.76 1.69 -0.34
C LEU A 94 -16.52 0.89 0.08
N LEU A 95 -15.69 0.46 -0.88
CA LEU A 95 -14.43 -0.22 -0.59
C LEU A 95 -13.46 0.65 0.21
N GLN A 96 -13.29 1.91 -0.18
CA GLN A 96 -12.43 2.86 0.54
C GLN A 96 -12.88 3.08 1.98
N LYS A 97 -14.20 3.17 2.21
CA LYS A 97 -14.77 3.29 3.55
C LYS A 97 -14.39 2.11 4.45
N HIS A 98 -14.41 0.91 3.89
CA HIS A 98 -14.28 -0.35 4.61
C HIS A 98 -12.91 -1.03 4.46
N ILE A 99 -11.92 -0.37 3.84
CA ILE A 99 -10.64 -1.01 3.46
C ILE A 99 -9.83 -1.55 4.65
N HIS A 100 -10.00 -0.95 5.83
CA HIS A 100 -9.35 -1.35 7.08
C HIS A 100 -10.15 -2.40 7.87
N GLN A 101 -11.31 -2.86 7.36
CA GLN A 101 -12.04 -3.96 7.99
C GLN A 101 -11.31 -5.28 7.74
N ARG A 102 -11.12 -6.05 8.81
CA ARG A 102 -10.44 -7.36 8.75
C ARG A 102 -11.26 -8.42 8.02
N ASP A 103 -12.57 -8.35 8.16
CA ASP A 103 -13.50 -9.26 7.49
C ASP A 103 -14.24 -8.51 6.39
N LEU A 104 -13.74 -8.65 5.16
CA LEU A 104 -14.39 -8.07 3.98
C LEU A 104 -15.51 -8.97 3.42
N ALA A 105 -15.70 -10.20 3.94
CA ALA A 105 -16.79 -11.05 3.49
C ALA A 105 -18.16 -10.38 3.75
N GLU A 106 -18.29 -9.67 4.89
CA GLU A 106 -19.48 -8.87 5.21
C GLU A 106 -19.78 -7.76 4.18
N LEU A 107 -18.78 -7.36 3.38
CA LEU A 107 -18.91 -6.34 2.36
C LEU A 107 -19.48 -6.88 1.03
N VAL A 108 -19.41 -8.20 0.81
CA VAL A 108 -19.90 -8.85 -0.42
C VAL A 108 -21.39 -8.58 -0.62
N ASP A 109 -22.18 -8.65 0.46
CA ASP A 109 -23.63 -8.40 0.40
C ASP A 109 -23.98 -6.97 -0.02
N ARG A 110 -23.10 -6.00 0.24
CA ARG A 110 -23.28 -4.60 -0.16
C ARG A 110 -22.70 -4.31 -1.53
N LEU A 111 -21.57 -4.94 -1.89
CA LEU A 111 -20.91 -4.75 -3.17
C LEU A 111 -21.60 -5.47 -4.33
N ALA A 112 -22.07 -6.69 -4.12
CA ALA A 112 -22.64 -7.49 -5.20
C ALA A 112 -23.82 -6.77 -5.90
N PRO A 113 -24.79 -6.16 -5.19
CA PRO A 113 -25.83 -5.35 -5.82
C PRO A 113 -25.28 -4.18 -6.66
N ILE A 114 -24.25 -3.48 -6.16
CA ILE A 114 -23.61 -2.36 -6.87
C ILE A 114 -22.95 -2.84 -8.17
N LEU A 115 -22.25 -3.97 -8.13
CA LEU A 115 -21.60 -4.53 -9.32
C LEU A 115 -22.63 -5.06 -10.33
N LEU A 116 -23.70 -5.71 -9.85
CA LEU A 116 -24.80 -6.19 -10.70
C LEU A 116 -25.60 -5.06 -11.36
N ALA A 117 -25.60 -3.86 -10.78
CA ALA A 117 -26.23 -2.68 -11.40
C ALA A 117 -25.58 -2.26 -12.73
N GLY A 118 -24.40 -2.81 -13.07
CA GLY A 118 -23.79 -2.67 -14.40
C GLY A 118 -23.19 -1.30 -14.69
N TYR A 119 -22.95 -0.48 -13.65
CA TYR A 119 -22.30 0.83 -13.78
C TYR A 119 -20.79 0.76 -14.03
N LEU A 120 -20.20 -0.44 -13.92
CA LEU A 120 -18.77 -0.70 -14.05
C LEU A 120 -18.50 -1.71 -15.16
N SER A 121 -17.43 -1.48 -15.92
CA SER A 121 -16.91 -2.47 -16.86
C SER A 121 -16.20 -3.61 -16.14
N SER A 122 -16.02 -4.76 -16.81
CA SER A 122 -15.23 -5.87 -16.27
C SER A 122 -13.81 -5.45 -15.87
N SER A 123 -13.16 -4.54 -16.63
CA SER A 123 -11.83 -4.03 -16.29
C SER A 123 -11.82 -3.19 -15.01
N GLN A 124 -12.87 -2.40 -14.78
CA GLN A 124 -13.04 -1.64 -13.54
C GLN A 124 -13.27 -2.58 -12.36
N VAL A 125 -14.11 -3.60 -12.49
CA VAL A 125 -14.33 -4.60 -11.43
C VAL A 125 -13.05 -5.34 -11.08
N ILE A 126 -12.27 -5.78 -12.07
CA ILE A 126 -10.95 -6.40 -11.86
C ILE A 126 -10.02 -5.45 -11.10
N SER A 127 -9.98 -4.17 -11.50
CA SER A 127 -9.15 -3.16 -10.84
C SER A 127 -9.55 -2.93 -9.38
N LEU A 128 -10.85 -2.93 -9.08
CA LEU A 128 -11.36 -2.81 -7.72
C LEU A 128 -10.93 -4.00 -6.86
N VAL A 129 -11.03 -5.22 -7.38
CA VAL A 129 -10.60 -6.41 -6.65
C VAL A 129 -9.09 -6.42 -6.41
N HIS A 130 -8.29 -6.03 -7.40
CA HIS A 130 -6.85 -5.88 -7.20
C HIS A 130 -6.52 -4.84 -6.14
N TYR A 131 -7.25 -3.72 -6.10
CA TYR A 131 -7.10 -2.70 -5.07
C TYR A 131 -7.37 -3.28 -3.67
N ILE A 132 -8.45 -4.06 -3.49
CA ILE A 132 -8.77 -4.71 -2.21
C ILE A 132 -7.66 -5.65 -1.77
N VAL A 133 -7.18 -6.51 -2.66
CA VAL A 133 -6.12 -7.49 -2.35
C VAL A 133 -4.82 -6.80 -1.94
N GLN A 134 -4.52 -5.64 -2.53
CA GLN A 134 -3.26 -4.92 -2.30
C GLN A 134 -3.31 -3.96 -1.10
N ALA A 135 -4.43 -3.26 -0.92
CA ALA A 135 -4.58 -2.20 0.07
C ALA A 135 -5.41 -2.63 1.29
N GLY A 136 -6.20 -3.69 1.18
CA GLY A 136 -7.05 -4.18 2.27
C GLY A 136 -6.27 -4.91 3.35
N GLU A 137 -6.75 -4.80 4.58
CA GLU A 137 -6.18 -5.50 5.75
C GLU A 137 -6.80 -6.89 5.98
N THR A 138 -7.53 -7.43 5.00
CA THR A 138 -8.22 -8.72 5.13
C THR A 138 -7.23 -9.88 5.21
N SER A 139 -7.46 -10.78 6.16
CA SER A 139 -6.69 -12.03 6.27
C SER A 139 -7.11 -13.10 5.25
N ASP A 140 -8.27 -12.94 4.61
CA ASP A 140 -8.82 -13.92 3.67
C ASP A 140 -9.35 -13.26 2.39
N ALA A 141 -8.43 -12.64 1.65
CA ALA A 141 -8.73 -12.03 0.36
C ALA A 141 -9.22 -13.06 -0.68
N GLU A 142 -8.76 -14.31 -0.58
CA GLU A 142 -9.16 -15.37 -1.51
C GLU A 142 -10.65 -15.73 -1.34
N ALA A 143 -11.11 -15.99 -0.11
CA ALA A 143 -12.50 -16.30 0.16
C ALA A 143 -13.43 -15.17 -0.30
N PHE A 144 -13.05 -13.92 -0.01
CA PHE A 144 -13.78 -12.74 -0.48
C PHE A 144 -13.96 -12.74 -2.01
N VAL A 145 -12.88 -12.96 -2.76
CA VAL A 145 -12.94 -12.95 -4.24
C VAL A 145 -13.78 -14.10 -4.77
N ARG A 146 -13.69 -15.29 -4.15
CA ARG A 146 -14.51 -16.45 -4.54
C ARG A 146 -15.99 -16.19 -4.29
N GLU A 147 -16.34 -15.63 -3.14
CA GLU A 147 -17.71 -15.31 -2.79
C GLU A 147 -18.29 -14.25 -3.75
N LEU A 148 -17.51 -13.20 -4.02
CA LEU A 148 -17.91 -12.16 -4.98
C LEU A 148 -18.12 -12.73 -6.40
N ALA A 149 -17.26 -13.66 -6.83
CA ALA A 149 -17.39 -14.35 -8.12
C ALA A 149 -18.69 -15.15 -8.24
N GLN A 150 -19.14 -15.78 -7.15
CA GLN A 150 -20.40 -16.53 -7.12
C GLN A 150 -21.62 -15.59 -7.18
N ARG A 151 -21.53 -14.42 -6.55
CA ARG A 151 -22.64 -13.45 -6.47
C ARG A 151 -22.76 -12.59 -7.73
N VAL A 152 -21.67 -12.42 -8.49
CA VAL A 152 -21.61 -11.55 -9.67
C VAL A 152 -21.15 -12.34 -10.90
N PRO A 153 -21.99 -13.24 -11.45
CA PRO A 153 -21.59 -14.21 -12.47
C PRO A 153 -21.10 -13.57 -13.78
N GLN A 154 -21.56 -12.36 -14.11
CA GLN A 154 -21.08 -11.57 -15.26
C GLN A 154 -19.57 -11.26 -15.21
N HIS A 155 -18.96 -11.31 -14.03
CA HIS A 155 -17.51 -11.14 -13.83
C HIS A 155 -16.86 -12.40 -13.24
N GLY A 156 -17.61 -13.50 -13.12
CA GLY A 156 -17.24 -14.70 -12.38
C GLY A 156 -15.94 -15.32 -12.85
N ASP A 157 -15.74 -15.51 -14.17
CA ASP A 157 -14.53 -16.15 -14.72
C ASP A 157 -13.25 -15.36 -14.40
N ALA A 158 -13.32 -14.03 -14.56
CA ALA A 158 -12.19 -13.16 -14.26
C ALA A 158 -11.87 -13.14 -12.75
N LEU A 159 -12.91 -13.05 -11.91
CA LEU A 159 -12.75 -13.09 -10.46
C LEU A 159 -12.23 -14.46 -9.98
N MET A 160 -12.71 -15.55 -10.56
CA MET A 160 -12.22 -16.90 -10.25
C MET A 160 -10.76 -17.08 -10.63
N THR A 161 -10.33 -16.48 -11.74
CA THR A 161 -8.91 -16.46 -12.15
C THR A 161 -8.06 -15.73 -11.11
N ILE A 162 -8.54 -14.60 -10.58
CA ILE A 162 -7.85 -13.88 -9.49
C ILE A 162 -7.79 -14.74 -8.22
N ALA A 163 -8.89 -15.39 -7.83
CA ALA A 163 -8.91 -16.29 -6.68
C ALA A 163 -7.89 -17.43 -6.81
N GLN A 164 -7.83 -18.09 -7.97
CA GLN A 164 -6.84 -19.14 -8.24
C GLN A 164 -5.40 -18.63 -8.17
N GLN A 165 -5.14 -17.41 -8.64
CA GLN A 165 -3.82 -16.78 -8.52
C GLN A 165 -3.45 -16.48 -7.07
N LEU A 166 -4.41 -16.09 -6.22
CA LEU A 166 -4.20 -15.87 -4.80
C LEU A 166 -3.88 -17.19 -4.09
N GLU A 167 -4.65 -18.24 -4.36
CA GLU A 167 -4.43 -19.58 -3.83
C GLU A 167 -3.02 -20.09 -4.20
N GLN A 168 -2.65 -20.00 -5.48
CA GLN A 168 -1.34 -20.44 -5.97
C GLN A 168 -0.19 -19.66 -5.32
N LYS A 169 -0.31 -18.33 -5.17
CA LYS A 169 0.68 -17.51 -4.45
C LYS A 169 0.79 -17.92 -2.99
N GLY A 170 -0.34 -18.22 -2.34
CA GLY A 170 -0.37 -18.73 -0.96
C GLY A 170 0.39 -20.06 -0.82
N ILE A 171 0.14 -21.00 -1.72
CA ILE A 171 0.82 -22.31 -1.75
C ILE A 171 2.32 -22.15 -1.99
N GLU A 172 2.72 -21.32 -2.96
CA GLU A 172 4.13 -21.06 -3.27
C GLU A 172 4.87 -20.43 -2.09
N LYS A 173 4.26 -19.43 -1.44
CA LYS A 173 4.81 -18.80 -0.24
C LYS A 173 4.93 -19.78 0.90
N GLY A 174 3.88 -20.56 1.18
CA GLY A 174 3.88 -21.58 2.23
C GLY A 174 4.92 -22.67 1.98
N ARG A 175 5.11 -23.10 0.73
CA ARG A 175 6.17 -24.05 0.35
C ARG A 175 7.56 -23.48 0.57
N ALA A 176 7.78 -22.22 0.18
CA ALA A 176 9.06 -21.55 0.37
C ALA A 176 9.41 -21.38 1.85
N GLU A 177 8.45 -20.90 2.66
CA GLU A 177 8.61 -20.78 4.12
C GLU A 177 8.83 -22.15 4.78
N GLY A 178 8.07 -23.17 4.36
CA GLY A 178 8.22 -24.54 4.86
C GLY A 178 9.60 -25.14 4.54
N LEU A 179 10.12 -24.89 3.33
CA LEU A 179 11.45 -25.34 2.93
C LEU A 179 12.54 -24.64 3.77
N GLN A 180 12.46 -23.32 3.93
CA GLN A 180 13.42 -22.56 4.74
C GLN A 180 13.43 -23.01 6.20
N LEU A 181 12.24 -23.16 6.81
CA LEU A 181 12.12 -23.63 8.19
C LEU A 181 12.62 -25.07 8.34
N GLY A 182 12.34 -25.92 7.35
CA GLY A 182 12.82 -27.29 7.29
C GLY A 182 14.34 -27.39 7.20
N GLU A 183 14.95 -26.56 6.35
CA GLU A 183 16.41 -26.49 6.19
C GLU A 183 17.09 -25.98 7.47
N GLN A 184 16.59 -24.89 8.07
CA GLN A 184 17.11 -24.38 9.34
C GLN A 184 17.04 -25.43 10.46
N ARG A 185 15.87 -26.06 10.63
CA ARG A 185 15.71 -27.14 11.63
C ARG A 185 16.58 -28.35 11.32
N GLY A 186 16.78 -28.67 10.05
CA GLY A 186 17.63 -29.76 9.60
C GLY A 186 19.11 -29.52 9.92
N ILE A 187 19.60 -28.31 9.67
CA ILE A 187 20.95 -27.88 10.02
C ILE A 187 21.13 -27.90 11.54
N GLU A 188 20.25 -27.26 12.30
CA GLU A 188 20.34 -27.21 13.76
C GLU A 188 20.33 -28.62 14.38
N LYS A 189 19.45 -29.50 13.89
CA LYS A 189 19.40 -30.90 14.34
C LYS A 189 20.68 -31.65 13.95
N GLY A 190 21.18 -31.46 12.73
CA GLY A 190 22.39 -32.12 12.24
C GLY A 190 23.65 -31.69 13.00
N GLU A 191 23.81 -30.39 13.25
CA GLU A 191 24.89 -29.83 14.07
C GLU A 191 24.83 -30.39 15.50
N ARG A 192 23.63 -30.42 16.09
CA ARG A 192 23.41 -30.96 17.43
C ARG A 192 23.71 -32.46 17.50
N GLU A 193 23.26 -33.25 16.53
CA GLU A 193 23.59 -34.69 16.46
C GLU A 193 25.09 -34.94 16.26
N ALA A 194 25.76 -34.13 15.44
CA ALA A 194 27.20 -34.19 15.25
C ALA A 194 27.96 -33.85 16.55
N ALA A 195 27.58 -32.76 17.22
CA ALA A 195 28.14 -32.37 18.52
C ALA A 195 27.96 -33.48 19.56
N MET A 196 26.78 -34.10 19.64
CA MET A 196 26.50 -35.23 20.54
C MET A 196 27.38 -36.46 20.21
N LYS A 197 27.63 -36.74 18.93
CA LYS A 197 28.51 -37.84 18.49
C LYS A 197 29.98 -37.57 18.84
N ILE A 198 30.45 -36.34 18.67
CA ILE A 198 31.79 -35.91 19.07
C ILE A 198 31.95 -36.02 20.58
N ALA A 199 30.99 -35.50 21.36
CA ALA A 199 31.00 -35.58 22.82
C ALA A 199 31.11 -37.03 23.33
N ARG A 200 30.35 -37.97 22.73
CA ARG A 200 30.45 -39.41 23.05
C ARG A 200 31.85 -39.96 22.81
N SER A 201 32.50 -39.59 21.71
CA SER A 201 33.85 -40.06 21.38
C SER A 201 34.90 -39.50 22.34
N LEU A 202 34.83 -38.20 22.66
CA LEU A 202 35.76 -37.54 23.58
C LEU A 202 35.65 -38.09 25.01
N LEU A 203 34.43 -38.35 25.49
CA LEU A 203 34.21 -39.01 26.78
C LEU A 203 34.80 -40.43 26.82
N LYS A 204 34.67 -41.21 25.73
CA LYS A 204 35.30 -42.53 25.62
C LYS A 204 36.83 -42.47 25.63
N MET A 205 37.41 -41.37 25.15
CA MET A 205 38.86 -41.12 25.18
C MET A 205 39.35 -40.61 26.56
N GLY A 206 38.46 -40.45 27.54
CA GLY A 206 38.81 -40.06 28.90
C GLY A 206 38.95 -38.55 29.14
N MET A 207 38.46 -37.70 28.24
CA MET A 207 38.39 -36.26 28.48
C MET A 207 37.41 -35.92 29.62
N SER A 208 37.72 -34.87 30.38
CA SER A 208 36.84 -34.37 31.44
C SER A 208 35.55 -33.78 30.85
N ARG A 209 34.46 -33.80 31.65
CA ARG A 209 33.16 -33.26 31.22
C ARG A 209 33.23 -31.78 30.86
N GLU A 210 33.98 -30.98 31.61
CA GLU A 210 34.17 -29.55 31.35
C GLU A 210 34.83 -29.30 29.98
N SER A 211 35.90 -30.03 29.65
CA SER A 211 36.56 -29.89 28.35
C SER A 211 35.69 -30.36 27.18
N VAL A 212 34.77 -31.30 27.41
CA VAL A 212 33.81 -31.75 26.38
C VAL A 212 32.70 -30.73 26.15
N LEU A 213 32.18 -30.08 27.20
CA LEU A 213 31.22 -28.97 27.09
C LEU A 213 31.81 -27.82 26.27
N GLU A 214 33.03 -27.41 26.62
CA GLU A 214 33.74 -26.31 25.95
C GLU A 214 34.02 -26.61 24.47
N ALA A 215 34.44 -27.84 24.14
CA ALA A 215 34.79 -28.23 22.78
C ALA A 215 33.58 -28.47 21.85
N THR A 216 32.41 -28.80 22.39
CA THR A 216 31.22 -29.16 21.59
C THR A 216 30.10 -28.13 21.63
N GLY A 217 30.18 -27.14 22.53
CA GLY A 217 29.13 -26.12 22.71
C GLY A 217 27.81 -26.68 23.24
N LEU A 218 27.78 -27.93 23.69
CA LEU A 218 26.61 -28.58 24.28
C LEU A 218 26.35 -28.05 25.69
N THR A 219 25.10 -28.17 26.15
CA THR A 219 24.75 -27.85 27.54
C THR A 219 24.93 -29.04 28.48
N GLU A 220 24.97 -28.81 29.80
CA GLU A 220 25.01 -29.90 30.78
C GLU A 220 23.83 -30.88 30.64
N ASN A 221 22.64 -30.37 30.32
CA ASN A 221 21.46 -31.20 30.07
C ASN A 221 21.65 -32.12 28.86
N ASP A 222 22.35 -31.65 27.83
CA ASP A 222 22.61 -32.44 26.61
C ASP A 222 23.60 -33.57 26.91
N LEU A 223 24.65 -33.28 27.70
CA LEU A 223 25.59 -34.30 28.17
C LEU A 223 24.99 -35.27 29.19
N ALA A 224 24.01 -34.85 29.98
CA ALA A 224 23.28 -35.74 30.88
C ALA A 224 22.48 -36.81 30.13
N GLN A 225 22.03 -36.52 28.90
CA GLN A 225 21.39 -37.48 28.00
C GLN A 225 22.38 -38.46 27.34
N ILE A 226 23.69 -38.23 27.43
CA ILE A 226 24.74 -39.13 26.93
C ILE A 226 25.10 -40.24 27.96
N ARG A 227 24.27 -40.46 28.99
CA ARG A 227 24.54 -41.47 30.04
C ARG A 227 24.76 -42.89 29.47
N HIS A 228 25.74 -43.54 30.08
CA HIS A 228 26.44 -44.79 29.74
C HIS A 228 25.58 -45.95 29.23
#